data_AF-A0A1U7N9U1-F1
#
_entry.id   AF-A0A1U7N9U1-F1
#
_cell.length_a   1.000
_cell.length_b   1.000
_cell.length_c   1.000
_cell.angle_alpha   90.00
_cell.angle_beta   90.00
_cell.angle_gamma   90.00
#
_symmetry.space_group_name_H-M   'P 1'
#
loop_
_entity.id
_entity.type
_entity.pdbx_description
1 polymer ?
#
loop_
_entity_poly.entity_id
_entity_poly.type
_entity_poly.pdbx_seq_one_letter_code
_entity_poly.pdbx_strand_id
1 'polypeptide(L)'
;MLYKPLFELSIIHDYYRDEVCPDLSVEPTPECRRVLRGHRLIVKNKVNGLVVIAPVDSEQKPWVYLADNLRFTFILKIKNQDFIDFTDIDWKPVDNVSYHFSNENNN
;
A
#
# COMPACT_ATOMS: atom_id res chain seq x y z
N MET A 1 10.03 -23.18 4.96
CA MET A 1 10.13 -21.86 4.30
C MET A 1 9.41 -20.85 5.17
N LEU A 2 10.12 -19.80 5.63
CA LEU A 2 9.55 -18.79 6.52
C LEU A 2 9.13 -17.55 5.72
N TYR A 3 8.17 -16.80 6.25
CA TYR A 3 7.64 -15.59 5.63
C TYR A 3 7.64 -14.47 6.66
N LYS A 4 8.05 -13.27 6.24
CA LYS A 4 8.02 -12.08 7.08
C LYS A 4 7.38 -10.90 6.37
N PRO A 5 6.62 -10.04 7.08
CA PRO A 5 6.19 -8.76 6.54
C PRO A 5 7.40 -7.96 6.06
N LEU A 6 7.35 -7.48 4.82
CA LEU A 6 8.33 -6.57 4.25
C LEU A 6 7.92 -5.12 4.56
N PHE A 7 6.67 -4.78 4.26
CA PHE A 7 6.06 -3.51 4.64
C PHE A 7 4.53 -3.64 4.65
N GLU A 8 3.88 -2.66 5.29
CA GLU A 8 2.44 -2.53 5.33
C GLU A 8 2.05 -1.13 4.82
N LEU A 9 0.95 -1.08 4.06
CA LEU A 9 0.27 0.16 3.72
C LEU A 9 -1.10 0.13 4.41
N SER A 10 -1.32 1.09 5.29
CA SER A 10 -2.58 1.26 6.02
C SER A 10 -3.13 2.65 5.77
N ILE A 11 -4.43 2.70 5.51
CA ILE A 11 -5.20 3.92 5.29
C ILE A 11 -5.96 4.19 6.58
N ILE A 12 -5.75 5.38 7.12
CA ILE A 12 -6.46 5.85 8.30
C ILE A 12 -7.31 7.06 7.95
N HIS A 13 -8.45 7.21 8.62
CA HIS A 13 -9.32 8.38 8.45
C HIS A 13 -10.12 8.61 9.72
N ASP A 14 -10.05 9.85 10.23
CA ASP A 14 -10.59 10.30 11.51
C ASP A 14 -12.12 10.26 11.64
N TYR A 15 -12.84 10.35 10.51
CA TYR A 15 -14.28 10.10 10.41
C TYR A 15 -14.72 8.74 11.01
N TYR A 16 -13.88 7.70 10.92
CA TYR A 16 -14.21 6.37 11.42
C TYR A 16 -13.79 6.18 12.87
N ARG A 17 -14.66 5.56 13.67
CA ARG A 17 -14.48 5.36 15.12
C ARG A 17 -13.16 4.68 15.51
N ASP A 18 -12.67 3.76 14.68
CA ASP A 18 -11.42 3.00 14.93
C ASP A 18 -10.27 3.47 14.02
N GLU A 19 -10.42 4.64 13.38
CA GLU A 19 -9.51 5.19 12.36
C GLU A 19 -9.30 4.28 11.13
N VAL A 20 -9.95 3.12 11.06
CA VAL A 20 -9.89 2.19 9.93
C VAL A 20 -10.77 2.72 8.81
N CYS A 21 -10.18 3.06 7.66
CA CYS A 21 -10.93 3.49 6.47
C CYS A 21 -11.25 2.30 5.55
N PRO A 22 -12.51 1.78 5.51
CA PRO A 22 -12.90 0.69 4.62
C PRO A 22 -13.20 1.16 3.18
N ASP A 23 -13.46 2.45 3.01
CA ASP A 23 -13.98 3.07 1.79
C ASP A 23 -12.92 3.34 0.72
N LEU A 24 -11.65 3.08 1.06
CA LEU A 24 -10.54 3.13 0.15
C LEU A 24 -9.94 1.72 -0.03
N SER A 25 -9.33 1.47 -1.18
CA SER A 25 -8.52 0.27 -1.44
C SER A 25 -7.18 0.63 -2.02
N VAL A 26 -6.18 -0.16 -1.69
CA VAL A 26 -4.85 -0.09 -2.29
C VAL A 26 -4.68 -1.31 -3.17
N GLU A 27 -4.30 -1.10 -4.43
CA GLU A 27 -3.92 -2.20 -5.33
C GLU A 27 -2.59 -1.90 -6.03
N PRO A 28 -1.72 -2.91 -6.25
CA PRO A 28 -0.48 -2.69 -6.98
C PRO A 28 -0.76 -2.38 -8.46
N THR A 29 0.00 -1.47 -9.08
CA THR A 29 -0.04 -1.24 -10.54
C THR A 29 0.36 -2.50 -11.32
N PRO A 30 0.07 -2.61 -12.64
CA PRO A 30 0.56 -3.71 -13.46
C PRO A 30 2.09 -3.91 -13.38
N GLU A 31 2.86 -2.82 -13.37
CA GLU A 31 4.31 -2.80 -13.22
C GLU A 31 4.71 -3.34 -11.85
N CYS A 32 4.08 -2.84 -10.78
CA CYS A 32 4.32 -3.27 -9.41
C CYS A 32 4.00 -4.77 -9.24
N ARG A 33 2.91 -5.27 -9.83
CA ARG A 33 2.57 -6.72 -9.83
C ARG A 33 3.67 -7.57 -10.47
N ARG A 34 4.28 -7.09 -11.56
CA ARG A 34 5.41 -7.78 -12.19
C ARG A 34 6.62 -7.83 -11.26
N VAL A 35 6.94 -6.72 -10.61
CA VAL A 35 8.03 -6.64 -9.62
C VAL A 35 7.78 -7.57 -8.43
N LEU A 36 6.60 -7.51 -7.83
CA LEU A 36 6.20 -8.36 -6.69
C LEU A 36 6.36 -9.85 -7.03
N ARG A 37 5.84 -10.26 -8.20
CA ARG A 37 5.96 -11.65 -8.68
C ARG A 37 7.41 -12.06 -8.92
N GLY A 38 8.22 -11.19 -9.52
CA GLY A 38 9.64 -11.44 -9.78
C GLY A 38 10.46 -11.70 -8.51
N HIS A 39 10.07 -11.06 -7.41
CA HIS A 39 10.71 -11.20 -6.11
C HIS A 39 10.00 -12.19 -5.17
N ARG A 40 9.00 -12.93 -5.68
CA ARG A 40 8.19 -13.90 -4.92
C ARG A 40 7.48 -13.27 -3.71
N LEU A 41 7.18 -11.98 -3.79
CA LEU A 41 6.47 -11.24 -2.74
C LEU A 41 4.98 -11.55 -2.80
N ILE A 42 4.37 -11.71 -1.64
CA ILE A 42 2.95 -12.01 -1.48
C ILE A 42 2.24 -10.75 -0.98
N VAL A 43 1.19 -10.32 -1.67
CA VAL A 43 0.31 -9.24 -1.20
C VAL A 43 -0.89 -9.87 -0.52
N LYS A 44 -1.18 -9.45 0.72
CA LYS A 44 -2.43 -9.76 1.41
C LYS A 44 -3.20 -8.46 1.65
N ASN A 45 -4.44 -8.42 1.19
CA ASN A 45 -5.31 -7.28 1.41
C ASN A 45 -5.78 -7.25 2.87
N LYS A 46 -5.88 -6.04 3.42
CA LYS A 46 -6.51 -5.71 4.71
C LYS A 46 -7.76 -4.87 4.43
N VAL A 47 -8.61 -4.71 5.44
CA VAL A 47 -9.82 -3.86 5.33
C VAL A 47 -9.47 -2.45 4.88
N ASN A 48 -8.40 -1.89 5.44
CA ASN A 48 -7.93 -0.53 5.19
C ASN A 48 -6.56 -0.48 4.49
N GLY A 49 -6.19 -1.47 3.69
CA GLY A 49 -4.91 -1.43 3.00
C GLY A 49 -4.38 -2.79 2.59
N LEU A 50 -3.06 -2.99 2.70
CA LEU A 50 -2.41 -4.25 2.35
C LEU A 50 -1.12 -4.46 3.12
N VAL A 51 -0.68 -5.72 3.20
CA VAL A 51 0.64 -6.10 3.68
C VAL A 51 1.37 -6.85 2.57
N VAL A 52 2.63 -6.49 2.35
CA VAL A 52 3.54 -7.20 1.45
C VAL A 52 4.45 -8.07 2.28
N ILE A 53 4.50 -9.35 1.94
CA ILE A 53 5.21 -10.39 2.70
C ILE A 53 6.28 -10.99 1.81
N ALA A 54 7.51 -11.09 2.34
CA ALA A 54 8.64 -11.69 1.66
C ALA A 54 8.94 -13.10 2.20
N PRO A 55 9.24 -14.08 1.33
CA PRO A 55 9.86 -15.32 1.76
C PRO A 55 11.29 -15.07 2.21
N VAL A 56 11.67 -15.60 3.36
CA VAL A 56 12.99 -15.39 3.96
C VAL A 56 13.79 -16.68 4.12
N ASP A 57 15.11 -16.54 4.07
CA ASP A 57 16.09 -17.62 4.25
C ASP A 57 16.37 -17.90 5.74
N SER A 58 17.34 -18.75 6.02
CA SER A 58 17.79 -19.06 7.38
C SER A 58 18.36 -17.85 8.13
N GLU A 59 18.88 -16.86 7.40
CA GLU A 59 19.39 -15.59 7.94
C GLU A 59 18.31 -14.51 8.06
N GLN A 60 17.05 -14.85 7.82
CA GLN A 60 15.91 -13.91 7.84
C GLN A 60 15.97 -12.83 6.75
N LYS A 61 16.74 -13.04 5.68
CA LYS A 61 16.80 -12.14 4.52
C LYS A 61 15.86 -12.59 3.41
N PRO A 62 15.33 -11.67 2.59
CA PRO A 62 14.52 -12.02 1.42
C PRO A 62 15.27 -12.99 0.49
N TRP A 63 14.59 -14.05 0.03
CA TRP A 63 15.18 -15.03 -0.88
C TRP A 63 15.63 -14.44 -2.22
N VAL A 64 14.93 -13.42 -2.69
CA VAL A 64 15.30 -12.67 -3.89
C VAL A 64 15.76 -11.30 -3.42
N TYR A 65 16.97 -10.92 -3.82
CA TYR A 65 17.55 -9.63 -3.50
C TYR A 65 16.62 -8.49 -3.95
N LEU A 66 16.34 -7.56 -3.04
CA LEU A 66 15.60 -6.35 -3.33
C LEU A 66 16.61 -5.22 -3.49
N ALA A 67 16.69 -4.62 -4.68
CA ALA A 67 17.59 -3.50 -4.89
C ALA A 67 17.18 -2.27 -4.06
N ASP A 68 18.14 -1.50 -3.59
CA ASP A 68 17.89 -0.30 -2.75
C ASP A 68 17.03 0.76 -3.46
N ASN A 69 17.06 0.79 -4.80
CA ASN A 69 16.26 1.70 -5.62
C ASN A 69 14.96 1.07 -6.14
N LEU A 70 14.57 -0.11 -5.63
CA LEU A 70 13.34 -0.79 -6.03
C LEU A 70 12.12 0.05 -5.63
N ARG A 71 11.25 0.35 -6.60
CA ARG A 71 10.03 1.13 -6.37
C ARG A 71 8.79 0.27 -6.51
N PHE A 72 7.88 0.40 -5.54
CA PHE A 72 6.56 -0.18 -5.57
C PHE A 72 5.53 0.94 -5.77
N THR A 73 4.73 0.85 -6.82
CA THR A 73 3.67 1.81 -7.11
C THR A 73 2.32 1.16 -6.88
N PHE A 74 1.46 1.85 -6.14
CA PHE A 74 0.11 1.39 -5.82
C PHE A 74 -0.91 2.44 -6.26
N ILE A 75 -2.11 1.97 -6.58
CA ILE A 75 -3.27 2.78 -6.91
C ILE A 75 -4.16 2.80 -5.69
N LEU A 76 -4.55 4.00 -5.27
CA LEU A 76 -5.59 4.22 -4.27
C LEU A 76 -6.94 4.36 -4.99
N LYS A 77 -7.92 3.56 -4.63
CA LYS A 77 -9.26 3.56 -5.23
C LYS A 77 -10.34 3.82 -4.19
N ILE A 78 -11.21 4.76 -4.50
CA ILE A 78 -12.45 5.01 -3.78
C ILE A 78 -13.44 3.88 -4.09
N LYS A 79 -13.95 3.21 -3.06
CA LYS A 79 -14.99 2.18 -3.14
C LYS A 79 -16.38 2.77 -2.91
N ASN A 80 -16.48 3.73 -2.00
CA ASN A 80 -17.73 4.42 -1.65
C ASN A 80 -17.76 5.78 -2.34
N GLN A 81 -18.71 6.01 -3.25
CA GLN A 81 -18.81 7.30 -3.97
C GLN A 81 -19.12 8.46 -3.03
N ASP A 82 -19.86 8.19 -1.95
CA ASP A 82 -20.23 9.19 -0.93
C ASP A 82 -19.02 9.58 -0.06
N PHE A 83 -17.87 8.93 -0.23
CA PHE A 83 -16.63 9.25 0.50
C PHE A 83 -16.23 10.72 0.35
N ILE A 84 -16.51 11.31 -0.82
CA ILE A 84 -16.22 12.73 -1.11
C ILE A 84 -17.07 13.67 -0.24
N ASP A 85 -18.24 13.25 0.22
CA ASP A 85 -19.17 14.13 0.94
C ASP A 85 -18.79 14.36 2.41
N PHE A 86 -17.94 13.49 2.97
CA PHE A 86 -17.50 13.56 4.37
C PHE A 86 -15.98 13.55 4.52
N THR A 87 -15.24 13.68 3.42
CA THR A 87 -13.78 13.79 3.42
C THR A 87 -13.36 15.17 2.92
N ASP A 88 -12.37 15.77 3.57
CA ASP A 88 -11.80 17.06 3.15
C ASP A 88 -10.68 16.85 2.12
N ILE A 89 -11.00 16.07 1.08
CA ILE A 89 -10.11 15.88 -0.07
C ILE A 89 -10.56 16.84 -1.15
N ASP A 90 -9.65 17.71 -1.58
CA ASP A 90 -9.81 18.49 -2.82
C ASP A 90 -9.87 17.54 -4.03
N TRP A 91 -11.04 16.97 -4.28
CA TRP A 91 -11.33 16.19 -5.47
C TRP A 91 -11.47 17.16 -6.64
N LYS A 92 -10.41 17.29 -7.41
CA LYS A 92 -10.48 17.77 -8.79
C LYS A 92 -10.26 16.55 -9.69
N PRO A 93 -10.96 16.41 -10.82
CA PRO A 93 -10.59 15.44 -11.84
C PRO A 93 -9.25 15.90 -12.43
N VAL A 94 -8.16 15.47 -11.82
CA VAL A 94 -6.82 15.89 -12.24
C VAL A 94 -6.16 14.71 -12.92
N ASP A 95 -5.97 14.82 -14.23
CA ASP A 95 -4.97 14.01 -14.92
C ASP A 95 -3.62 14.20 -14.22
N ASN A 96 -2.96 13.11 -13.83
CA ASN A 96 -1.61 13.09 -13.21
C ASN A 96 -1.46 13.67 -11.79
N VAL A 97 -2.38 13.44 -10.86
CA VAL A 97 -2.06 13.66 -9.42
C VAL A 97 -1.31 12.46 -8.85
N SER A 98 -0.08 12.72 -8.40
CA SER A 98 0.71 11.79 -7.57
C SER A 98 0.57 12.21 -6.11
N TYR A 99 -0.13 11.42 -5.31
CA TYR A 99 -0.10 11.57 -3.85
C TYR A 99 1.16 10.89 -3.32
N HIS A 100 2.08 11.69 -2.78
CA HIS A 100 3.31 11.20 -2.18
C HIS A 100 3.08 10.95 -0.70
N PHE A 101 3.15 9.68 -0.30
CA PHE A 101 3.16 9.28 1.11
C PHE A 101 4.60 8.97 1.50
N SER A 102 5.20 9.80 2.36
CA SER A 102 6.51 9.55 2.96
C SER A 102 6.37 9.23 4.44
N ASN A 103 7.23 8.34 4.94
CA ASN A 103 7.39 8.07 6.36
C ASN A 103 8.24 9.16 7.03
N GLU A 104 7.99 10.43 6.74
CA GLU A 104 8.59 11.52 7.51
C GLU A 104 7.79 11.66 8.79
N ASN A 105 8.31 11.12 9.89
CA ASN A 105 7.93 11.57 11.22
C ASN A 105 8.29 13.06 11.29
N ASN A 106 7.30 13.94 11.16
CA ASN A 106 7.41 15.30 11.68
C ASN A 106 7.46 15.18 13.22
N ASN A 107 8.67 15.00 13.75
CA ASN A 107 9.01 15.34 15.13
C ASN A 107 9.54 16.77 15.14
#